data_AF-A0A9E0DSG8-F1
#
_entry.id   AF-A0A9E0DSG8-F1
#
_cell.length_a   1.000
_cell.length_b   1.000
_cell.length_c   1.000
_cell.angle_alpha   90.00
_cell.angle_beta   90.00
_cell.angle_gamma   90.00
#
_symmetry.space_group_name_H-M   'P 1'
#
loop_
_entity.id
_entity.type
_entity.pdbx_description
1 polymer ?
#
loop_
_entity_poly.entity_id
_entity_poly.type
_entity_poly.pdbx_seq_one_letter_code
_entity_poly.pdbx_strand_id
1 'polypeptide(L)'
;MYGYRPKSFIMFLLRELAKSMHVESIYAVSDAGFYANTHLIRGHKAKVAFLDPLWEEVDGTVCEDTRFYQIPIEEYRKPIEDIKSQKRSQYRNRYALLDQYADDIRETMNLYLK
;
A
#
# COMPACT_ATOMS: atom_id res chain seq x y z
N MET A 1 -2.76 -10.09 -12.93
CA MET A 1 -2.70 -8.63 -12.73
C MET A 1 -1.56 -7.97 -13.53
N TYR A 2 -1.32 -8.31 -14.80
CA TYR A 2 -0.39 -7.58 -15.68
C TYR A 2 0.98 -7.19 -15.05
N GLY A 3 1.58 -8.08 -14.26
CA GLY A 3 2.86 -7.86 -13.57
C GLY A 3 2.81 -6.96 -12.32
N TYR A 4 1.62 -6.63 -11.81
CA TYR A 4 1.44 -5.93 -10.53
C TYR A 4 1.61 -6.91 -9.37
N ARG A 5 2.37 -6.52 -8.34
CA ARG A 5 2.75 -7.40 -7.23
C ARG A 5 1.58 -7.54 -6.24
N PRO A 6 1.35 -8.72 -5.64
CA PRO A 6 0.26 -8.91 -4.68
C PRO A 6 0.32 -7.96 -3.47
N LYS A 7 1.52 -7.65 -2.95
CA LYS A 7 1.69 -6.72 -1.83
C LYS A 7 1.26 -5.30 -2.19
N SER A 8 1.71 -4.78 -3.34
CA SER A 8 1.28 -3.49 -3.87
C SER A 8 -0.23 -3.45 -4.11
N PHE A 9 -0.81 -4.56 -4.58
CA PHE A 9 -2.25 -4.68 -4.76
C PHE A 9 -3.04 -4.57 -3.46
N ILE A 10 -2.60 -5.24 -2.39
CA ILE A 10 -3.25 -5.08 -1.07
C ILE A 10 -3.18 -3.63 -0.59
N MET A 11 -2.04 -2.96 -0.78
CA MET A 11 -1.89 -1.55 -0.42
C MET A 11 -2.76 -0.62 -1.27
N PHE A 12 -2.90 -0.90 -2.57
CA PHE A 12 -3.84 -0.21 -3.45
C PHE A 12 -5.29 -0.34 -2.93
N LEU A 13 -5.74 -1.55 -2.60
CA LEU A 13 -7.09 -1.77 -2.06
C LEU A 13 -7.30 -1.02 -0.75
N LEU A 14 -6.32 -1.06 0.15
CA LEU A 14 -6.36 -0.33 1.42
C LEU A 14 -6.50 1.19 1.20
N ARG A 15 -5.77 1.74 0.21
CA ARG A 15 -5.84 3.15 -0.17
C ARG A 15 -7.21 3.53 -0.71
N GLU A 16 -7.80 2.72 -1.60
CA GLU A 16 -9.14 2.99 -2.15
C GLU A 16 -10.24 2.95 -1.07
N LEU A 17 -10.11 2.05 -0.08
CA LEU A 17 -10.97 2.06 1.10
C LEU A 17 -10.77 3.32 1.94
N ALA A 18 -9.51 3.70 2.20
CA ALA A 18 -9.17 4.91 2.95
C ALA A 18 -9.75 6.17 2.30
N LYS A 19 -9.66 6.30 0.97
CA LYS A 19 -10.28 7.39 0.20
C LYS A 19 -11.79 7.42 0.38
N SER A 20 -12.45 6.27 0.26
CA SER A 20 -13.90 6.15 0.40
C SER A 20 -14.38 6.54 1.80
N MET A 21 -13.53 6.32 2.82
CA MET A 21 -13.81 6.66 4.22
C MET A 21 -13.32 8.06 4.63
N HIS A 22 -12.81 8.87 3.69
CA HIS A 22 -12.23 10.20 3.95
C HIS A 22 -11.10 10.19 5.00
N VAL A 23 -10.30 9.12 5.04
CA VAL A 23 -9.10 9.06 5.88
C VAL A 23 -8.09 10.07 5.36
N GLU A 24 -7.55 10.91 6.25
CA GLU A 24 -6.58 11.96 5.89
C GLU A 24 -5.12 11.47 5.89
N SER A 25 -4.83 10.40 6.64
CA SER A 25 -3.46 9.92 6.84
C SER A 25 -3.41 8.43 7.14
N ILE A 26 -2.44 7.73 6.54
CA ILE A 26 -2.13 6.33 6.83
C ILE A 26 -0.75 6.29 7.49
N TYR A 27 -0.68 5.77 8.72
CA TYR A 27 0.58 5.54 9.41
C TYR A 27 0.86 4.04 9.52
N ALA A 28 2.10 3.66 9.23
CA ALA A 28 2.58 2.29 9.34
C ALA A 28 3.73 2.20 10.34
N VAL A 29 3.83 1.09 11.07
CA VAL A 29 4.89 0.89 12.06
C VAL A 29 6.18 0.52 11.34
N SER A 30 7.24 1.28 11.59
CA SER A 30 8.59 1.01 11.07
C SER A 30 9.23 -0.21 11.75
N ASP A 31 10.41 -0.56 11.27
CA ASP A 31 11.20 -1.60 11.88
C ASP A 31 11.70 -1.23 13.28
N ALA A 32 12.00 0.05 13.51
CA ALA A 32 12.41 0.60 14.80
C ALA A 32 11.23 0.69 15.80
N GLY A 33 10.02 0.95 15.30
CA GLY A 33 8.80 1.00 16.11
C GLY A 33 8.23 -0.37 16.45
N PHE A 34 8.63 -1.42 15.73
CA PHE A 34 8.13 -2.76 15.96
C PHE A 34 8.66 -3.33 17.28
N TYR A 35 7.75 -3.55 18.23
CA TYR A 35 8.04 -4.22 19.49
C TYR A 35 7.25 -5.53 19.58
N ALA A 36 7.96 -6.66 19.58
CA ALA A 36 7.38 -7.93 19.98
C ALA A 36 7.66 -8.14 21.48
N ASN A 37 6.63 -8.52 22.26
CA ASN A 37 6.75 -8.95 23.66
C ASN A 37 7.51 -10.28 23.78
N THR A 38 8.77 -10.32 23.34
CA THR A 38 9.58 -11.53 23.23
C THR A 38 9.95 -12.12 24.60
N HIS A 39 9.86 -11.33 25.68
CA HIS A 39 10.14 -11.77 27.05
C HIS A 39 9.15 -12.82 27.60
N LEU A 40 7.93 -12.92 27.04
CA LEU A 40 6.92 -13.88 27.49
C LEU A 40 6.97 -15.23 26.76
N ILE A 41 7.73 -15.33 25.66
CA ILE A 41 7.74 -16.52 24.79
C ILE A 41 9.10 -17.20 24.89
N ARG A 42 9.16 -18.31 25.65
CA ARG A 42 10.31 -19.22 25.69
C ARG A 42 10.57 -19.75 24.27
N GLY A 43 11.72 -19.40 23.67
CA GLY A 43 12.10 -19.85 22.33
C GLY A 43 12.19 -18.77 21.25
N HIS A 44 12.48 -17.52 21.61
CA HIS A 44 12.94 -16.42 20.73
C HIS A 44 12.42 -16.48 19.29
N LYS A 45 11.17 -16.06 19.07
CA LYS A 45 10.78 -15.57 17.74
C LYS A 45 11.31 -14.15 17.62
N ALA A 46 12.58 -14.03 17.22
CA ALA A 46 13.09 -12.78 16.68
C ALA A 46 12.17 -12.34 15.53
N LYS A 47 12.01 -11.04 15.37
CA LYS A 47 11.20 -10.44 14.31
C LYS A 47 11.45 -11.14 12.97
N VAL A 48 10.41 -11.76 12.41
CA VAL A 48 10.51 -12.58 11.18
C VAL A 48 10.31 -11.73 9.91
N ALA A 49 9.89 -10.47 10.05
CA ALA A 49 9.56 -9.60 8.91
C ALA A 49 10.29 -8.26 9.02
N PHE A 50 10.87 -7.82 7.91
CA PHE A 50 11.34 -6.44 7.70
C PHE A 50 10.20 -5.64 7.07
N LEU A 51 9.80 -4.56 7.74
CA LEU A 51 8.67 -3.71 7.40
C LEU A 51 9.10 -2.49 6.60
N ASP A 52 10.27 -1.91 6.89
CA ASP A 52 10.72 -0.67 6.25
C ASP A 52 10.81 -0.82 4.72
N PRO A 53 11.41 -1.90 4.15
CA PRO A 53 11.45 -2.07 2.70
C PRO A 53 10.06 -2.22 2.07
N LEU A 54 9.07 -2.71 2.83
CA LEU A 54 7.69 -2.82 2.35
C LEU A 54 7.06 -1.42 2.24
N TRP A 55 7.28 -0.57 3.23
CA TRP A 55 6.76 0.80 3.24
C TRP A 55 7.42 1.66 2.17
N GLU A 56 8.73 1.54 2.00
CA GLU A 56 9.48 2.20 0.93
C GLU A 56 9.01 1.79 -0.47
N GLU A 57 8.68 0.51 -0.69
CA GLU A 57 8.15 0.03 -1.98
C GLU A 57 6.82 0.69 -2.36
N VAL A 58 6.05 1.15 -1.38
CA VAL A 58 4.76 1.84 -1.59
C VAL A 58 4.85 3.33 -1.33
N ASP A 59 6.04 3.93 -1.54
CA ASP A 59 6.28 5.37 -1.42
C ASP A 59 6.05 5.92 0.00
N GLY A 60 6.17 5.07 1.02
CA GLY A 60 6.13 5.47 2.42
C GLY A 60 7.35 6.32 2.78
N THR A 61 7.14 7.34 3.61
CA THR A 61 8.20 8.23 4.12
C THR A 61 8.29 8.13 5.64
N VAL A 62 9.49 8.11 6.19
CA VAL A 62 9.69 8.07 7.65
C VAL A 62 9.20 9.39 8.26
N CYS A 63 8.39 9.30 9.31
CA CYS A 63 7.90 10.45 10.06
C CYS A 63 9.00 11.09 10.94
N GLU A 64 8.71 12.25 11.53
CA GLU A 64 9.57 12.82 12.59
C GLU A 64 9.78 11.84 13.75
N ASP A 65 8.72 11.16 14.18
CA ASP A 65 8.83 9.97 15.01
C ASP A 65 9.23 8.78 14.13
N THR A 66 10.51 8.40 14.21
CA THR A 66 11.13 7.34 13.41
C THR A 66 10.48 5.97 13.60
N ARG A 67 9.63 5.80 14.62
CA ARG A 67 8.84 4.59 14.83
C ARG A 67 7.75 4.42 13.78
N PHE A 68 7.42 5.44 13.00
CA PHE A 68 6.34 5.40 12.02
C PHE A 68 6.79 5.83 10.62
N TYR A 69 6.12 5.26 9.62
CA TYR A 69 6.08 5.74 8.25
C TYR A 69 4.73 6.40 7.99
N GLN A 70 4.72 7.47 7.22
CA GLN A 70 3.54 8.02 6.58
C GLN A 70 3.43 7.44 5.17
N ILE A 71 2.31 6.77 4.90
CA ILE A 71 2.00 6.20 3.60
C ILE A 71 1.08 7.17 2.85
N PRO A 72 1.40 7.54 1.59
CA PRO A 72 0.52 8.40 0.80
C PRO A 72 -0.78 7.66 0.50
N ILE A 73 -1.90 8.40 0.50
CA ILE A 73 -3.21 7.87 0.11
C ILE A 73 -3.28 7.64 -1.39
N GLU A 74 -2.67 8.54 -2.17
CA GLU A 74 -2.58 8.40 -3.62
C GLU A 74 -1.35 7.58 -4.01
N GLU A 75 -1.56 6.57 -4.86
CA GLU A 75 -0.45 5.84 -5.47
C GLU A 75 0.07 6.60 -6.69
N TYR A 76 1.39 6.76 -6.79
CA TYR A 76 1.97 7.38 -7.96
C TYR A 76 1.80 6.50 -9.20
N ARG A 77 1.06 7.02 -10.18
CA ARG A 77 0.86 6.38 -11.48
C ARG A 77 1.82 6.99 -12.51
N LYS A 78 2.81 6.22 -12.95
CA LYS A 78 3.74 6.65 -14.00
C LYS A 78 3.00 6.91 -15.33
N PRO A 79 3.20 8.09 -15.97
CA PRO A 79 2.65 8.36 -17.30
C PRO A 79 3.06 7.31 -18.33
N ILE A 80 2.15 6.95 -19.24
CA ILE A 80 2.41 5.89 -20.24
C ILE A 80 3.55 6.27 -21.20
N GLU A 81 3.74 7.56 -21.42
CA GLU A 81 4.77 8.17 -22.25
C GLU A 81 6.17 7.82 -21.70
N ASP A 82 6.34 7.87 -20.38
CA ASP A 82 7.59 7.59 -19.67
C ASP A 82 7.91 6.09 -19.58
N ILE A 83 6.96 5.23 -19.98
CA ILE A 83 7.11 3.78 -19.98
C ILE A 83 7.71 3.35 -21.30
N LYS A 84 8.76 2.53 -21.24
CA LYS A 84 9.37 1.89 -22.42
C LYS A 84 8.29 1.26 -23.30
N SER A 85 8.33 1.54 -24.61
CA SER A 85 7.29 1.15 -25.57
C SER A 85 6.82 -0.31 -25.43
N GLN A 86 7.76 -1.26 -25.31
CA GLN A 86 7.48 -2.68 -25.14
C GLN A 86 6.65 -3.06 -23.90
N LYS A 87 6.60 -2.20 -22.86
CA LYS A 87 5.82 -2.44 -21.63
C LYS A 87 4.51 -1.65 -21.60
N ARG A 88 4.26 -0.73 -22.54
CA ARG A 88 3.10 0.17 -22.51
C ARG A 88 1.77 -0.57 -22.53
N SER A 89 1.63 -1.62 -23.35
CA SER A 89 0.42 -2.46 -23.39
C SER A 89 0.12 -3.09 -22.02
N GLN A 90 1.14 -3.67 -21.38
CA GLN A 90 1.00 -4.27 -20.04
C GLN A 90 0.54 -3.23 -19.00
N TYR A 91 1.12 -2.02 -19.00
CA TYR A 91 0.74 -0.97 -18.06
C TYR A 91 -0.65 -0.40 -18.31
N ARG A 92 -1.05 -0.22 -19.57
CA ARG A 92 -2.43 0.18 -19.91
C ARG A 92 -3.44 -0.81 -19.35
N ASN A 93 -3.22 -2.11 -19.59
CA ASN A 93 -4.12 -3.15 -19.07
C ASN A 93 -4.10 -3.22 -17.53
N ARG A 94 -2.94 -2.99 -16.91
CA ARG A 94 -2.83 -2.87 -15.45
C ARG A 94 -3.67 -1.71 -14.92
N TYR A 95 -3.53 -0.53 -15.49
CA TYR A 95 -4.24 0.66 -15.06
C TYR A 95 -5.75 0.53 -15.27
N ALA A 96 -6.18 0.01 -16.42
CA ALA A 96 -7.60 -0.30 -16.64
C ALA A 96 -8.16 -1.27 -15.58
N LEU A 97 -7.41 -2.31 -15.21
CA LEU A 97 -7.81 -3.25 -14.17
C LEU A 97 -7.92 -2.57 -12.79
N LEU A 98 -6.92 -1.74 -12.42
CA LEU A 98 -6.95 -1.03 -11.14
C LEU A 98 -8.09 -0.01 -11.08
N ASP A 99 -8.34 0.70 -12.18
CA ASP A 99 -9.44 1.67 -12.28
C ASP A 99 -10.79 0.97 -12.08
N GLN A 100 -10.97 -0.20 -12.69
CA GLN A 100 -12.17 -1.01 -12.48
C GLN A 100 -12.34 -1.42 -11.01
N TYR A 101 -11.29 -1.88 -10.33
CA TYR A 101 -11.37 -2.19 -8.89
C TYR A 101 -11.68 -0.95 -8.04
N ALA A 102 -11.11 0.22 -8.36
CA ALA A 102 -11.39 1.44 -7.63
C ALA A 102 -12.88 1.83 -7.75
N ASP A 103 -13.45 1.69 -8.95
CA ASP A 103 -14.86 1.95 -9.19
C ASP A 103 -15.77 0.95 -8.44
N ASP A 104 -15.47 -0.35 -8.54
CA ASP A 104 -16.21 -1.41 -7.83
C ASP A 104 -16.19 -1.19 -6.30
N ILE A 105 -15.04 -0.82 -5.74
CA ILE A 105 -14.90 -0.51 -4.32
C ILE A 105 -15.73 0.72 -3.97
N ARG A 106 -15.64 1.80 -4.74
CA ARG A 106 -16.37 3.03 -4.46
C ARG A 106 -17.88 2.79 -4.48
N GLU A 107 -18.39 2.07 -5.47
CA GLU A 107 -19.81 1.71 -5.56
C GLU A 107 -20.24 0.86 -4.36
N THR A 108 -19.44 -0.15 -4.01
CA THR A 108 -19.72 -1.01 -2.87
C THR A 108 -19.72 -0.22 -1.56
N MET A 109 -18.73 0.64 -1.33
CA MET A 109 -18.59 1.44 -0.11
C MET A 109 -19.74 2.44 0.06
N ASN A 110 -20.25 3.02 -1.03
CA ASN A 110 -21.43 3.90 -0.99
C ASN A 110 -22.68 3.20 -0.43
N LEU A 111 -22.79 1.87 -0.55
CA LEU A 111 -23.91 1.12 0.04
C LEU A 111 -23.80 1.04 1.56
N TYR A 112 -22.58 1.06 2.11
CA TYR A 112 -22.29 0.85 3.53
C TYR A 112 -22.03 2.15 4.31
N LEU A 113 -21.53 3.20 3.66
CA LEU A 113 -21.14 4.47 4.28
C LEU A 113 -22.27 5.53 4.26
N LYS A 114 -23.53 5.12 4.46
CA LYS A 114 -24.67 6.04 4.53
C LYS A 114 -24.66 6.92 5.78
#